data_AF-A0A7W5FRV3-F1
#
_entry.id   AF-A0A7W5FRV3-F1
#
_cell.length_a   1.000
_cell.length_b   1.000
_cell.length_c   1.000
_cell.angle_alpha   90.00
_cell.angle_beta   90.00
_cell.angle_gamma   90.00
#
_symmetry.space_group_name_H-M   'P 1'
#
loop_
_entity.id
_entity.type
_entity.pdbx_description
1 polymer ?
#
loop_
_entity_poly.entity_id
_entity_poly.type
_entity_poly.pdbx_seq_one_letter_code
_entity_poly.pdbx_strand_id
1 'polypeptide(L)'
;MIDWREFKRDPLSRNDALQIETALTGQPPKIVKEAILYMTKHYGEPIGLNEVAAHVRVTPAHLSKVFKEEMGVTFIKWLNHLRMEEAKKLLRHTWMKTYEVAEQVGYPDYKYFSLMFKRHTGSSPRDYRKK
;
A
#
# COMPACT_ATOMS: atom_id res chain seq x y z
N MET A 1 -13.50 -1.36 -10.54
CA MET A 1 -13.87 -1.84 -9.19
C MET A 1 -12.76 -2.78 -8.76
N ILE A 2 -12.03 -2.46 -7.69
CA ILE A 2 -10.89 -3.29 -7.25
C ILE A 2 -11.45 -4.65 -6.82
N ASP A 3 -11.01 -5.74 -7.45
CA ASP A 3 -11.45 -7.09 -7.10
C ASP A 3 -10.73 -7.55 -5.83
N TRP A 4 -11.46 -7.51 -4.72
CA TRP A 4 -10.99 -7.85 -3.37
C TRP A 4 -10.79 -9.36 -3.15
N ARG A 5 -11.16 -10.23 -4.10
CA ARG A 5 -11.04 -11.70 -3.94
C ARG A 5 -9.63 -12.24 -4.21
N GLU A 6 -8.80 -11.52 -4.96
CA GLU A 6 -7.41 -11.89 -5.22
C GLU A 6 -6.47 -11.64 -4.01
N PHE A 7 -6.96 -10.94 -2.99
CA PHE A 7 -6.23 -10.56 -1.76
C PHE A 7 -5.82 -11.75 -0.87
N LYS A 8 -6.35 -12.96 -1.13
CA LYS A 8 -6.19 -14.16 -0.27
C LYS A 8 -4.78 -14.80 -0.29
N ARG A 9 -3.81 -14.25 -1.01
CA ARG A 9 -2.50 -14.89 -1.24
C ARG A 9 -1.26 -14.13 -0.74
N ASP A 10 -1.37 -13.01 -0.03
CA ASP A 10 -0.19 -12.27 0.51
C ASP A 10 -0.33 -11.72 1.95
N PRO A 11 0.78 -11.57 2.71
CA PRO A 11 0.86 -11.68 4.17
C PRO A 11 0.63 -10.36 4.89
N LEU A 12 -0.57 -9.80 4.75
CA LEU A 12 -1.17 -9.19 5.93
C LEU A 12 -1.52 -10.36 6.86
N SER A 13 -1.19 -10.26 8.15
CA SER A 13 -1.62 -11.26 9.15
C SER A 13 -3.05 -11.66 8.84
N ARG A 14 -3.41 -12.95 8.92
CA ARG A 14 -4.80 -13.41 8.65
C ARG A 14 -5.86 -12.52 9.31
N ASN A 15 -5.53 -11.93 10.47
CA ASN A 15 -6.36 -10.95 11.16
C ASN A 15 -6.41 -9.56 10.47
N ASP A 16 -5.28 -9.01 10.03
CA ASP A 16 -5.18 -7.69 9.39
C ASP A 16 -6.00 -7.64 8.08
N ALA A 17 -5.95 -8.68 7.25
CA ALA A 17 -6.69 -8.73 5.98
C ALA A 17 -8.21 -8.85 6.17
N LEU A 18 -8.64 -9.69 7.12
CA LEU A 18 -10.06 -9.81 7.51
C LEU A 18 -10.59 -8.50 8.11
N GLN A 19 -9.75 -7.80 8.88
CA GLN A 19 -10.10 -6.50 9.45
C GLN A 19 -10.21 -5.43 8.36
N ILE A 20 -9.32 -5.39 7.37
CA ILE A 20 -9.43 -4.48 6.22
C ILE A 20 -10.72 -4.71 5.43
N GLU A 21 -11.05 -5.97 5.10
CA GLU A 21 -12.25 -6.28 4.33
C GLU A 21 -13.52 -5.86 5.10
N THR A 22 -13.56 -6.13 6.41
CA THR A 22 -14.66 -5.70 7.29
C THR A 22 -14.74 -4.16 7.40
N ALA A 23 -13.60 -3.48 7.58
CA ALA A 23 -13.52 -2.02 7.63
C ALA A 23 -14.09 -1.35 6.38
N LEU A 24 -13.81 -1.92 5.21
CA LEU A 24 -14.26 -1.42 3.92
C LEU A 24 -15.75 -1.67 3.64
N THR A 25 -16.41 -2.55 4.41
CA THR A 25 -17.87 -2.77 4.34
C THR A 25 -18.67 -1.74 5.13
N GLY A 26 -18.06 -1.10 6.13
CA GLY A 26 -18.60 0.08 6.81
C GLY A 26 -18.33 1.36 6.02
N GLN A 27 -18.97 2.46 6.40
CA GLN A 27 -18.64 3.76 5.83
C GLN A 27 -17.51 4.37 6.67
N PRO A 28 -16.23 4.34 6.22
CA PRO A 28 -15.13 4.81 7.04
C PRO A 28 -15.26 6.31 7.32
N PRO A 29 -14.75 6.81 8.45
CA PRO A 29 -14.70 8.24 8.73
C PRO A 29 -14.12 8.99 7.55
N LYS A 30 -14.70 10.17 7.27
CA LYS A 30 -14.30 11.03 6.14
C LYS A 30 -12.78 11.23 6.07
N ILE A 31 -12.12 11.38 7.22
CA ILE A 31 -10.66 11.53 7.36
C ILE A 31 -9.90 10.33 6.76
N VAL A 32 -10.32 9.09 7.07
CA VAL A 32 -9.66 7.87 6.57
C VAL A 32 -9.90 7.72 5.06
N LYS A 33 -11.12 8.01 4.60
CA LYS A 33 -11.45 7.98 3.18
C LYS A 33 -10.61 8.96 2.37
N GLU A 34 -10.47 10.21 2.85
CA GLU A 34 -9.65 11.23 2.20
C GLU A 34 -8.17 10.87 2.24
N ALA A 35 -7.67 10.31 3.35
CA ALA A 35 -6.31 9.83 3.46
C ALA A 35 -6.02 8.73 2.43
N ILE A 36 -6.89 7.73 2.29
CA ILE A 36 -6.75 6.66 1.30
C ILE A 36 -6.75 7.24 -0.12
N LEU A 37 -7.68 8.15 -0.44
CA LEU A 37 -7.74 8.77 -1.76
C LEU A 37 -6.46 9.54 -2.09
N TYR A 38 -5.90 10.26 -1.12
CA TYR A 38 -4.62 10.94 -1.28
C TYR A 38 -3.49 9.94 -1.52
N MET A 39 -3.39 8.90 -0.69
CA MET A 39 -2.37 7.86 -0.84
C MET A 39 -2.48 7.16 -2.21
N THR A 40 -3.68 6.85 -2.68
CA THR A 40 -3.91 6.23 -4.00
C THR A 40 -3.42 7.10 -5.15
N LYS A 41 -3.47 8.43 -5.01
CA LYS A 41 -2.98 9.34 -6.04
C LYS A 41 -1.47 9.59 -5.96
N HIS A 42 -0.92 9.55 -4.75
CA HIS A 42 0.44 10.02 -4.45
C HIS A 42 1.37 8.90 -3.94
N TYR A 43 1.01 7.61 -4.07
CA TYR A 43 1.81 6.52 -3.49
C TYR A 43 3.26 6.47 -4.01
N GLY A 44 3.50 6.89 -5.25
CA GLY A 44 4.84 6.93 -5.85
C GLY A 44 5.71 8.06 -5.33
N GLU A 45 5.14 9.02 -4.61
CA GLU A 45 5.84 10.19 -4.07
C GLU A 45 6.42 9.90 -2.67
N PRO A 46 7.36 10.71 -2.17
CA PRO A 46 7.90 10.60 -0.81
C PRO A 46 6.89 11.07 0.25
N ILE A 47 5.68 10.49 0.26
CA ILE A 47 4.64 10.76 1.25
C ILE A 47 4.78 9.84 2.46
N GLY A 48 4.47 10.39 3.63
CA GLY A 48 4.39 9.69 4.91
C GLY A 48 3.19 10.16 5.72
N LEU A 49 3.13 9.73 6.98
CA LEU A 49 2.00 10.03 7.87
C LEU A 49 1.80 11.54 8.06
N ASN A 50 2.89 12.31 8.10
CA ASN A 50 2.85 13.76 8.31
C ASN A 50 2.22 14.48 7.11
N GLU A 51 2.62 14.14 5.89
CA GLU A 51 2.15 14.76 4.66
C GLU A 51 0.65 14.50 4.48
N VAL A 52 0.21 13.25 4.75
CA VAL A 52 -1.21 12.90 4.63
C VAL A 52 -2.05 13.51 5.76
N ALA A 53 -1.52 13.57 6.99
CA ALA A 53 -2.21 14.23 8.09
C ALA A 53 -2.42 15.73 7.83
N ALA A 54 -1.40 16.40 7.26
CA ALA A 54 -1.51 17.79 6.83
C ALA A 54 -2.57 17.95 5.73
N HIS A 55 -2.60 17.05 4.74
CA HIS A 55 -3.59 17.08 3.66
C HIS A 55 -5.04 16.99 4.20
N VAL A 56 -5.29 16.08 5.14
CA VAL A 56 -6.63 15.90 5.75
C VAL A 56 -6.88 16.78 6.97
N ARG A 57 -5.97 17.73 7.25
CA ARG A 57 -6.07 18.77 8.30
C ARG A 57 -6.22 18.23 9.72
N VAL A 58 -5.45 17.19 10.06
CA VAL A 58 -5.39 16.60 11.41
C VAL A 58 -3.95 16.42 11.87
N THR A 59 -3.75 16.10 13.15
CA THR A 59 -2.42 15.74 13.64
C THR A 59 -2.02 14.34 13.18
N PRO A 60 -0.72 14.06 12.96
CA PRO A 60 -0.23 12.72 12.61
C PRO A 60 -0.67 11.63 13.61
N ALA A 61 -0.69 11.97 14.90
CA ALA A 61 -1.14 11.07 15.97
C ALA A 61 -2.63 10.72 15.83
N HIS A 62 -3.48 11.71 15.53
CA HIS A 62 -4.91 11.47 15.31
C HIS A 62 -5.14 10.60 14.08
N LEU A 63 -4.49 10.92 12.96
CA LEU A 63 -4.59 10.11 11.74
C LEU A 63 -4.11 8.68 12.00
N SER A 64 -2.96 8.47 12.64
CA SER A 64 -2.45 7.13 12.92
C SER A 64 -3.40 6.29 13.77
N LYS A 65 -4.04 6.91 14.79
CA LYS A 65 -4.98 6.23 15.66
C LYS A 65 -6.24 5.82 14.89
N VAL A 66 -6.93 6.79 14.30
CA VAL A 66 -8.20 6.56 13.59
C VAL A 66 -7.97 5.63 12.39
N PHE A 67 -6.88 5.80 11.63
CA PHE A 67 -6.59 4.92 10.49
C PHE A 67 -6.41 3.46 10.94
N LYS A 68 -5.74 3.21 12.07
CA LYS A 68 -5.55 1.85 12.59
C LYS A 68 -6.84 1.26 13.14
N GLU A 69 -7.62 2.04 13.87
CA GLU A 69 -8.92 1.62 14.43
C GLU A 69 -9.89 1.24 13.31
N GLU A 70 -9.94 2.07 12.26
CA GLU A 70 -10.82 1.86 11.12
C GLU A 70 -10.32 0.75 10.21
N MET A 71 -9.05 0.79 9.78
CA MET A 71 -8.54 -0.13 8.76
C MET A 71 -7.99 -1.46 9.32
N GLY A 72 -7.87 -1.59 10.64
CA GLY A 72 -7.19 -2.74 11.28
C GLY A 72 -5.67 -2.79 11.08
N VAL A 73 -5.12 -1.91 10.23
CA VAL A 73 -3.70 -1.85 9.90
C VAL A 73 -3.15 -0.44 10.07
N THR A 74 -1.85 -0.34 10.32
CA THR A 74 -1.21 0.97 10.42
C THR A 74 -1.17 1.65 9.06
N PHE A 75 -1.15 2.99 9.07
CA PHE A 75 -0.97 3.82 7.89
C PHE A 75 0.23 3.39 7.02
N ILE A 76 1.40 3.15 7.64
CA ILE A 76 2.62 2.74 6.93
C ILE A 76 2.44 1.38 6.25
N LYS A 77 1.81 0.41 6.94
CA LYS A 77 1.52 -0.90 6.36
C LYS A 77 0.62 -0.77 5.14
N TRP A 78 -0.41 0.08 5.22
CA TRP A 78 -1.31 0.34 4.10
C TRP A 78 -0.59 1.00 2.91
N LEU A 79 0.24 2.02 3.15
CA LEU A 79 1.02 2.66 2.09
C LEU A 79 1.94 1.67 1.37
N ASN A 80 2.67 0.86 2.15
CA ASN A 80 3.55 -0.16 1.60
C ASN A 80 2.78 -1.20 0.78
N HIS A 81 1.63 -1.66 1.29
CA HIS A 81 0.76 -2.58 0.57
C HIS A 81 0.33 -1.99 -0.79
N LEU A 82 -0.19 -0.76 -0.79
CA LEU A 82 -0.59 -0.07 -2.01
C LEU A 82 0.56 0.02 -3.03
N ARG A 83 1.76 0.42 -2.59
CA ARG A 83 2.94 0.47 -3.45
C ARG A 83 3.32 -0.90 -4.03
N MET A 84 3.23 -1.96 -3.24
CA MET A 84 3.52 -3.33 -3.70
C MET A 84 2.49 -3.83 -4.71
N GLU A 85 1.20 -3.54 -4.51
CA GLU A 85 0.16 -3.90 -5.47
C GLU A 85 0.34 -3.18 -6.81
N GLU A 86 0.69 -1.90 -6.79
CA GLU A 86 1.02 -1.17 -8.02
C GLU A 86 2.32 -1.70 -8.67
N ALA A 87 3.32 -2.08 -7.88
CA ALA A 87 4.53 -2.71 -8.40
C ALA A 87 4.22 -4.04 -9.10
N LYS A 88 3.34 -4.87 -8.54
CA LYS A 88 2.89 -6.14 -9.16
C LYS A 88 2.21 -5.87 -10.51
N LYS A 89 1.35 -4.84 -10.59
CA LYS A 89 0.70 -4.45 -11.84
C LYS A 89 1.72 -3.99 -12.88
N LEU A 90 2.63 -3.08 -12.52
CA LEU A 90 3.66 -2.59 -13.43
C LEU A 90 4.59 -3.71 -13.92
N LEU A 91 4.97 -4.65 -13.05
CA LEU A 91 5.82 -5.77 -13.42
C LEU A 91 5.17 -6.72 -14.43
N ARG A 92 3.85 -6.92 -14.35
CA ARG A 92 3.07 -7.80 -15.25
C ARG A 92 2.65 -7.14 -16.55
N HIS A 93 2.36 -5.84 -16.53
CA HIS A 93 1.67 -5.18 -17.64
C HIS A 93 2.56 -4.20 -18.41
N THR A 94 3.83 -4.06 -18.03
CA THR A 94 4.76 -3.13 -18.68
C THR A 94 6.14 -3.76 -18.91
N TRP A 95 6.90 -3.13 -19.80
CA TRP A 95 8.30 -3.47 -20.09
C TRP A 95 9.32 -2.69 -19.25
N MET A 96 8.87 -1.88 -18.28
CA MET A 96 9.74 -1.07 -17.42
C MET A 96 10.80 -1.93 -16.75
N LYS A 97 12.04 -1.50 -16.62
CA LYS A 97 13.06 -2.25 -15.88
C LYS A 97 12.68 -2.31 -14.40
N THR A 98 13.14 -3.35 -13.70
CA THR A 98 12.72 -3.58 -12.30
C THR A 98 13.11 -2.45 -11.35
N TYR A 99 14.19 -1.72 -11.65
CA TYR A 99 14.57 -0.52 -10.88
C TYR A 99 13.68 0.69 -11.20
N GLU A 100 13.23 0.84 -12.46
CA GLU A 100 12.30 1.91 -12.85
C GLU A 100 10.95 1.71 -12.16
N VAL A 101 10.50 0.46 -12.01
CA VAL A 101 9.30 0.14 -11.22
C VAL A 101 9.49 0.52 -9.75
N ALA A 102 10.68 0.27 -9.17
CA ALA A 102 10.96 0.64 -7.79
C ALA A 102 10.84 2.15 -7.58
N GLU A 103 11.47 2.94 -8.45
CA GLU A 103 11.37 4.41 -8.42
C GLU A 103 9.93 4.88 -8.58
N GLN A 104 9.19 4.34 -9.57
CA GLN A 104 7.81 4.70 -9.87
C GLN A 104 6.85 4.44 -8.69
N VAL A 105 7.10 3.40 -7.89
CA VAL A 105 6.27 3.05 -6.73
C VAL A 105 6.80 3.63 -5.41
N GLY A 106 7.71 4.61 -5.47
CA GLY A 106 8.17 5.35 -4.29
C GLY A 106 9.26 4.64 -3.48
N TYR A 107 10.06 3.79 -4.12
CA TYR A 107 11.24 3.16 -3.54
C TYR A 107 12.52 3.59 -4.27
N PRO A 108 13.21 4.64 -3.80
CA PRO A 108 14.48 5.08 -4.38
C PRO A 108 15.62 4.07 -4.18
N ASP A 109 15.57 3.27 -3.12
CA ASP A 109 16.52 2.17 -2.90
C ASP A 109 15.97 0.86 -3.48
N TYR A 110 16.56 0.42 -4.60
CA TYR A 110 16.20 -0.82 -5.27
C TYR A 110 16.43 -2.08 -4.41
N LYS A 111 17.49 -2.14 -3.60
CA LYS A 111 17.76 -3.31 -2.74
C LYS A 111 16.66 -3.44 -1.69
N TYR A 112 16.25 -2.33 -1.09
CA TYR A 112 15.15 -2.29 -0.14
C TYR A 112 13.83 -2.66 -0.81
N PHE A 113 13.54 -2.11 -1.98
CA PHE A 113 12.37 -2.52 -2.79
C PHE A 113 12.35 -4.02 -3.04
N SER A 114 13.44 -4.59 -3.55
CA SER A 114 13.49 -6.02 -3.88
C SER A 114 13.28 -6.91 -2.65
N LEU A 115 13.78 -6.49 -1.48
CA LEU A 115 13.55 -7.19 -0.21
C LEU A 115 12.07 -7.11 0.20
N MET A 116 11.49 -5.92 0.17
CA MET A 116 10.08 -5.71 0.54
C MET A 116 9.13 -6.41 -0.42
N PHE A 117 9.41 -6.36 -1.72
CA PHE A 117 8.63 -7.05 -2.74
C PHE A 117 8.66 -8.57 -2.57
N LYS A 118 9.83 -9.13 -2.24
CA LYS A 118 9.96 -10.58 -1.96
C LYS A 118 9.24 -10.97 -0.66
N ARG A 119 9.29 -10.13 0.36
CA ARG A 119 8.55 -10.35 1.62
C ARG A 119 7.05 -10.25 1.44
N HIS A 120 6.61 -9.34 0.58
CA HIS A 120 5.23 -9.21 0.15
C HIS A 120 4.89 -10.48 -0.62
N THR A 121 5.34 -10.62 -1.87
CA THR A 121 4.85 -11.61 -2.84
C THR A 121 5.42 -13.03 -2.75
N GLY A 122 6.38 -13.28 -1.87
CA GLY A 122 7.15 -14.53 -1.82
C GLY A 122 8.13 -14.74 -2.98
N SER A 123 8.26 -13.82 -3.94
CA SER A 123 9.16 -13.93 -5.10
C SER A 123 9.92 -12.63 -5.35
N SER A 124 11.12 -12.69 -5.94
CA SER A 124 11.83 -11.45 -6.32
C SER A 124 11.07 -10.71 -7.43
N PRO A 125 11.23 -9.38 -7.60
CA PRO A 125 10.61 -8.65 -8.71
C PRO A 125 10.93 -9.26 -10.08
N ARG A 126 12.17 -9.73 -10.27
CA ARG A 126 12.63 -10.36 -11.51
C ARG A 126 11.93 -11.69 -11.75
N ASP A 127 11.81 -12.52 -10.72
CA ASP A 127 11.14 -13.82 -10.84
C ASP A 127 9.62 -13.66 -11.00
N TYR A 128 9.04 -12.63 -10.37
CA TYR A 128 7.63 -12.29 -10.49
C TYR A 128 7.24 -11.95 -11.91
N ARG A 129 8.08 -11.21 -12.64
CA ARG A 129 7.84 -10.87 -14.06
C ARG A 129 7.92 -12.06 -15.00
N LYS A 130 8.71 -13.07 -14.67
CA LYS A 130 8.89 -14.26 -15.52
C LYS A 130 7.72 -15.24 -15.44
N LYS A 131 6.83 -15.05 -14.45
CA LYS A 131 5.62 -15.84 -14.27
C LYS A 131 4.47 -15.18 -15.04
#